data_AF-A0A7S2BB18-F1
#
_entry.id   AF-A0A7S2BB18-F1
#
_cell.length_a   1.000
_cell.length_b   1.000
_cell.length_c   1.000
_cell.angle_alpha   90.00
_cell.angle_beta   90.00
_cell.angle_gamma   90.00
#
_symmetry.space_group_name_H-M   'P 1'
#
loop_
_entity.id
_entity.type
_entity.pdbx_description
1 polymer ?
#
loop_
_entity_poly.entity_id
_entity_poly.type
_entity_poly.pdbx_seq_one_letter_code
_entity_poly.pdbx_strand_id
1 'polypeptide(L)'
;HAVRGKLLPELYSHLKDPKTEGVRVPVALAVLKLLLLMPDRILHAELRGFLMRVVATLASRNKALRQQGRDTLAKIVLELGAPNFGAVMHEMKTSLTKGYKLHVLGYSLHHLLAKLTPTLKPGALDYCAT
;
A
#
# COMPACT_ATOMS: atom_id res chain seq x y z
N HIS A 1 17.77 -6.53 14.47
CA HIS A 1 18.84 -6.44 13.44
C HIS A 1 18.79 -7.56 12.40
N ALA A 2 18.63 -8.85 12.75
CA ALA A 2 18.56 -9.95 11.77
C ALA A 2 17.34 -9.90 10.83
N VAL A 3 16.14 -9.59 11.36
CA VAL A 3 14.89 -9.53 10.57
C VAL A 3 14.95 -8.49 9.45
N ARG A 4 15.43 -7.28 9.76
CA ARG A 4 15.60 -6.20 8.77
C ARG A 4 16.68 -6.53 7.73
N GLY A 5 17.81 -7.10 8.16
CA GLY A 5 18.98 -7.31 7.30
C GLY A 5 18.90 -8.51 6.36
N LYS A 6 18.08 -9.52 6.66
CA LYS A 6 17.99 -10.75 5.85
C LYS A 6 16.56 -11.04 5.37
N LEU A 7 15.57 -10.98 6.26
CA LEU A 7 14.21 -11.43 5.95
C LEU A 7 13.43 -10.46 5.05
N LEU A 8 13.54 -9.14 5.29
CA LEU A 8 12.86 -8.15 4.46
C LEU A 8 13.31 -8.19 2.99
N PRO A 9 14.62 -8.17 2.66
CA PRO A 9 15.08 -8.30 1.28
C PRO A 9 14.57 -9.56 0.57
N GLU A 10 14.56 -10.70 1.27
CA GLU A 10 14.10 -11.98 0.74
C GLU A 10 12.60 -11.95 0.43
N LEU A 11 11.76 -11.49 1.36
CA LEU A 11 10.32 -11.34 1.11
C LEU A 11 10.03 -10.30 0.03
N TYR A 12 10.82 -9.23 -0.03
CA TYR A 12 10.73 -8.22 -1.07
C TYR A 12 11.05 -8.76 -2.47
N SER A 13 11.95 -9.74 -2.59
CA SER A 13 12.23 -10.43 -3.85
C SER A 13 11.04 -11.25 -4.35
N HIS A 14 10.22 -11.76 -3.42
CA HIS A 14 9.03 -12.55 -3.70
C HIS A 14 7.73 -11.75 -3.78
N LEU A 15 7.78 -10.44 -3.54
CA LEU A 15 6.60 -9.58 -3.55
C LEU A 15 5.99 -9.43 -4.95
N LYS A 16 6.86 -9.30 -5.97
CA LYS A 16 6.44 -9.25 -7.37
C LYS A 16 6.10 -10.65 -7.85
N ASP A 17 4.98 -10.79 -8.54
CA ASP A 17 4.63 -12.06 -9.15
C ASP A 17 5.60 -12.35 -10.33
N PRO A 18 6.21 -13.54 -10.43
CA PRO A 18 7.09 -13.85 -11.56
C PRO A 18 6.33 -14.02 -12.89
N LYS A 19 5.02 -14.29 -12.84
CA LYS A 19 4.16 -14.52 -14.01
C LYS A 19 3.41 -13.27 -14.44
N THR A 20 3.29 -12.26 -13.58
CA THR A 20 2.54 -11.03 -13.86
C THR A 20 3.28 -9.80 -13.35
N GLU A 21 2.92 -8.60 -13.82
CA GLU A 21 3.45 -7.36 -13.23
C GLU A 21 2.80 -7.02 -11.87
N GLY A 22 1.97 -7.92 -11.32
CA GLY A 22 1.24 -7.72 -10.08
C GLY A 22 2.04 -8.05 -8.82
N VAL A 23 1.36 -7.91 -7.68
CA VAL A 23 1.88 -8.30 -6.36
C VAL A 23 1.24 -9.61 -5.91
N ARG A 24 2.03 -10.47 -5.28
CA ARG A 24 1.52 -11.66 -4.59
C ARG A 24 0.88 -11.22 -3.27
N VAL A 25 -0.45 -11.23 -3.24
CA VAL A 25 -1.26 -10.72 -2.10
C VAL A 25 -0.81 -11.31 -0.75
N PRO A 26 -0.59 -12.64 -0.61
CA PRO A 26 -0.17 -13.21 0.68
C PRO A 26 1.20 -12.71 1.13
N VAL A 27 2.13 -12.51 0.18
CA VAL A 27 3.48 -12.01 0.47
C VAL A 27 3.42 -10.54 0.90
N ALA A 28 2.60 -9.73 0.22
CA ALA A 28 2.40 -8.33 0.60
C ALA A 28 1.88 -8.20 2.05
N LEU A 29 0.91 -9.03 2.43
CA LEU A 29 0.37 -9.03 3.79
C LEU A 29 1.38 -9.57 4.81
N ALA A 30 2.19 -10.58 4.46
CA ALA A 30 3.25 -11.07 5.33
C ALA A 30 4.32 -9.99 5.60
N VAL A 31 4.75 -9.26 4.55
CA VAL A 31 5.67 -8.13 4.70
C VAL A 31 5.06 -7.06 5.60
N LEU A 32 3.80 -6.68 5.38
CA LEU A 32 3.14 -5.69 6.22
C LEU A 32 3.11 -6.11 7.69
N LYS A 33 2.69 -7.34 7.97
CA LYS A 33 2.64 -7.86 9.35
C LYS A 33 4.00 -7.84 10.03
N LEU A 34 5.07 -8.17 9.29
CA LEU A 34 6.43 -8.08 9.82
C LEU A 34 6.85 -6.64 10.08
N LEU A 35 6.50 -5.70 9.20
CA LEU A 35 6.76 -4.27 9.40
C LEU A 35 6.04 -3.75 10.65
N LEU A 36 4.79 -4.15 10.87
CA LEU A 36 3.99 -3.78 12.05
C LEU A 36 4.53 -4.35 13.37
N LEU A 37 5.36 -5.41 13.31
CA LEU A 37 6.05 -5.98 14.47
C LEU A 37 7.40 -5.28 14.77
N MET A 38 7.82 -4.33 13.93
CA MET A 38 9.07 -3.59 14.12
C MET A 38 8.84 -2.30 14.93
N PRO A 39 9.89 -1.77 15.59
CA PRO A 39 9.82 -0.44 16.18
C PRO A 39 9.47 0.64 15.15
N ASP A 40 8.73 1.67 15.55
CA ASP A 40 8.20 2.73 14.68
C ASP A 40 9.24 3.33 13.74
N ARG A 41 10.46 3.59 14.24
CA ARG A 41 11.58 4.10 13.42
C ARG A 41 11.84 3.23 12.19
N ILE A 42 11.81 1.91 12.34
CA ILE A 42 12.07 0.97 11.25
C ILE A 42 10.83 0.84 10.37
N LEU A 43 9.64 0.73 10.98
CA LEU A 43 8.37 0.71 10.25
C LEU A 43 8.29 1.90 9.29
N HIS A 44 8.44 3.14 9.77
CA HIS A 44 8.34 4.34 8.93
C HIS A 44 9.42 4.39 7.84
N ALA A 45 10.64 3.92 8.12
CA ALA A 45 11.73 3.89 7.14
C ALA A 45 11.46 2.90 5.99
N GLU A 46 10.86 1.75 6.28
CA GLU A 46 10.60 0.69 5.28
C GLU A 46 9.21 0.80 4.63
N LEU A 47 8.24 1.41 5.32
CA LEU A 47 6.84 1.51 4.90
C LEU A 47 6.71 2.20 3.54
N ARG A 48 7.44 3.29 3.31
CA ARG A 48 7.42 4.00 2.03
C ARG A 48 7.85 3.09 0.87
N GLY A 49 8.96 2.37 1.05
CA GLY A 49 9.47 1.45 0.03
C GLY A 49 8.51 0.29 -0.25
N PHE A 50 7.83 -0.22 0.78
CA PHE A 50 6.78 -1.22 0.63
C PHE A 50 5.57 -0.68 -0.14
N LEU A 51 5.03 0.48 0.27
CA LEU A 51 3.86 1.10 -0.36
C LEU A 51 4.12 1.42 -1.82
N MET A 52 5.29 1.96 -2.16
CA MET A 52 5.67 2.26 -3.55
C MET A 52 5.53 1.03 -4.46
N ARG A 53 5.96 -0.15 -3.99
CA ARG A 53 5.88 -1.40 -4.77
C ARG A 53 4.44 -1.87 -4.98
N VAL A 54 3.58 -1.70 -3.97
CA VAL A 54 2.16 -2.08 -4.08
C VAL A 54 1.42 -1.07 -4.96
N VAL A 55 1.59 0.23 -4.72
CA VAL A 55 0.96 1.31 -5.50
C VAL A 55 1.36 1.27 -6.97
N ALA A 56 2.59 0.85 -7.28
CA ALA A 56 3.03 0.66 -8.67
C ALA A 56 2.10 -0.27 -9.49
N THR A 57 1.46 -1.26 -8.85
CA THR A 57 0.50 -2.15 -9.54
C THR A 57 -0.75 -1.42 -10.03
N LEU A 58 -1.16 -0.34 -9.35
CA LEU A 58 -2.26 0.53 -9.78
C LEU A 58 -1.93 1.24 -11.09
N ALA A 59 -0.65 1.50 -11.36
CA ALA A 59 -0.22 2.15 -12.58
C ALA A 59 -0.24 1.22 -13.82
N SER A 60 -0.49 -0.09 -13.67
CA SER A 60 -0.52 -1.03 -14.79
C SER A 60 -1.57 -0.65 -15.84
N ARG A 61 -1.32 -0.93 -17.12
CA ARG A 61 -2.34 -0.80 -18.18
C ARG A 61 -3.36 -1.94 -18.13
N ASN A 62 -3.02 -3.07 -17.52
CA ASN A 62 -3.91 -4.21 -17.36
C ASN A 62 -4.96 -3.93 -16.26
N LYS A 63 -6.25 -3.92 -16.63
CA LYS A 63 -7.36 -3.66 -15.71
C LYS A 63 -7.46 -4.67 -14.57
N ALA A 64 -7.18 -5.95 -14.84
CA ALA A 64 -7.23 -7.02 -13.83
C ALA A 64 -6.12 -6.84 -12.78
N LEU A 65 -4.89 -6.52 -13.22
CA LEU A 65 -3.79 -6.22 -12.30
C LEU A 65 -4.07 -4.98 -11.46
N ARG A 66 -4.65 -3.93 -12.06
CA ARG A 66 -5.09 -2.75 -11.30
C ARG A 66 -6.14 -3.10 -10.25
N GLN A 67 -7.09 -3.99 -10.57
CA GLN A 67 -8.11 -4.42 -9.62
C GLN A 67 -7.51 -5.20 -8.46
N GLN A 68 -6.67 -6.20 -8.75
CA GLN A 68 -5.94 -6.95 -7.74
C GLN A 68 -5.07 -6.04 -6.85
N GLY A 69 -4.41 -5.05 -7.46
CA GLY A 69 -3.63 -4.04 -6.76
C GLY A 69 -4.48 -3.23 -5.78
N ARG A 70 -5.66 -2.75 -6.21
CA ARG A 70 -6.61 -2.05 -5.34
C ARG A 70 -7.07 -2.92 -4.18
N ASP A 71 -7.48 -4.16 -4.45
CA ASP A 71 -7.97 -5.07 -3.41
C ASP A 71 -6.88 -5.43 -2.41
N THR A 72 -5.63 -5.52 -2.87
CA THR A 72 -4.46 -5.74 -2.01
C THR A 72 -4.17 -4.51 -1.15
N LEU A 73 -4.16 -3.32 -1.76
CA LEU A 73 -3.93 -2.07 -1.04
C LEU A 73 -5.03 -1.78 -0.01
N ALA A 74 -6.28 -2.16 -0.31
CA ALA A 74 -7.39 -2.07 0.65
C ALA A 74 -7.15 -2.92 1.89
N LYS A 75 -6.71 -4.17 1.72
CA LYS A 75 -6.34 -5.04 2.86
C LYS A 75 -5.18 -4.46 3.67
N ILE A 76 -4.18 -3.89 2.99
CA ILE A 76 -3.04 -3.23 3.64
C ILE A 76 -3.50 -2.02 4.46
N VAL A 77 -4.36 -1.18 3.90
CA VAL A 77 -4.89 0.02 4.57
C VAL A 77 -5.74 -0.35 5.78
N LEU A 78 -6.55 -1.40 5.69
CA LEU A 78 -7.34 -1.90 6.81
C LEU A 78 -6.47 -2.40 7.98
N GLU A 79 -5.36 -3.06 7.68
CA GLU A 79 -4.42 -3.54 8.71
C GLU A 79 -3.56 -2.40 9.29
N LEU A 80 -3.14 -1.42 8.46
CA LEU A 80 -2.37 -0.25 8.88
C LEU A 80 -3.17 0.74 9.74
N GLY A 81 -4.47 0.85 9.45
CA GLY A 81 -5.38 1.79 10.09
C GLY A 81 -5.17 3.26 9.69
N ALA A 82 -5.98 4.12 10.31
CA ALA A 82 -6.02 5.56 10.05
C ALA A 82 -4.68 6.31 10.24
N PRO A 83 -3.83 6.02 11.24
CA PRO A 83 -2.60 6.80 11.49
C PRO A 83 -1.59 6.78 10.36
N ASN A 84 -1.60 5.75 9.51
CA ASN A 84 -0.66 5.58 8.40
C ASN A 84 -1.30 5.87 7.03
N PHE A 85 -2.58 6.23 6.98
CA PHE A 85 -3.29 6.47 5.73
C PHE A 85 -2.69 7.63 4.92
N GLY A 86 -2.17 8.67 5.59
CA GLY A 86 -1.48 9.79 4.93
C GLY A 86 -0.27 9.34 4.12
N ALA A 87 0.49 8.35 4.59
CA ALA A 87 1.61 7.77 3.84
C ALA A 87 1.14 7.05 2.57
N VAL A 88 0.00 6.35 2.65
CA VAL A 88 -0.63 5.69 1.49
C VAL A 88 -1.12 6.72 0.48
N MET A 89 -1.83 7.76 0.94
CA MET A 89 -2.29 8.85 0.08
C MET A 89 -1.13 9.56 -0.61
N HIS A 90 -0.05 9.84 0.13
CA HIS A 90 1.15 10.46 -0.42
C HIS A 90 1.72 9.61 -1.56
N GLU A 91 1.93 8.31 -1.32
CA GLU A 91 2.52 7.42 -2.32
C GLU A 91 1.62 7.22 -3.55
N MET A 92 0.30 7.22 -3.38
CA MET A 92 -0.65 7.21 -4.50
C MET A 92 -0.55 8.48 -5.33
N LYS A 93 -0.50 9.66 -4.70
CA LYS A 93 -0.37 10.96 -5.38
C LYS A 93 0.94 11.07 -6.15
N THR A 94 2.05 10.56 -5.60
CA THR A 94 3.37 10.58 -6.27
C THR A 94 3.45 9.58 -7.43
N SER A 95 2.78 8.44 -7.33
CA SER A 95 2.84 7.38 -8.35
C SER A 95 1.87 7.58 -9.53
N LEU A 96 0.72 8.23 -9.29
CA LEU A 96 -0.41 8.30 -10.24
C LEU A 96 -0.64 9.73 -10.76
N THR A 97 0.37 10.31 -11.42
CA THR A 97 0.44 11.76 -11.67
C THR A 97 -0.10 12.25 -13.02
N LYS A 98 -0.24 11.39 -14.04
CA LYS A 98 -0.50 11.85 -15.43
C LYS A 98 -1.48 10.96 -16.21
N GLY A 99 -2.26 11.59 -17.08
CA GLY A 99 -3.17 10.91 -18.02
C GLY A 99 -4.19 10.01 -17.33
N TYR A 100 -4.39 8.80 -17.86
CA TYR A 100 -5.36 7.84 -17.30
C TYR A 100 -5.10 7.49 -15.82
N LYS A 101 -3.85 7.63 -15.34
CA LYS A 101 -3.48 7.33 -13.96
C LYS A 101 -4.17 8.25 -12.95
N LEU A 102 -4.54 9.48 -13.32
CA LEU A 102 -5.32 10.38 -12.46
C LEU A 102 -6.73 9.84 -12.19
N HIS A 103 -7.37 9.23 -13.18
CA HIS A 103 -8.65 8.55 -12.98
C HIS A 103 -8.49 7.30 -12.10
N VAL A 104 -7.38 6.57 -12.29
CA VAL A 104 -7.05 5.43 -11.42
C VAL A 104 -6.86 5.90 -9.97
N LEU A 105 -6.19 7.03 -9.75
CA LEU A 105 -6.00 7.62 -8.43
C LEU A 105 -7.34 7.90 -7.75
N GLY A 106 -8.23 8.64 -8.41
CA GLY A 106 -9.54 8.99 -7.85
C GLY A 106 -10.38 7.76 -7.50
N TYR A 107 -10.50 6.80 -8.43
CA TYR A 107 -11.24 5.57 -8.18
C TYR A 107 -10.63 4.73 -7.06
N SER A 108 -9.32 4.58 -7.05
CA SER A 108 -8.63 3.78 -6.03
C SER A 108 -8.75 4.43 -4.67
N LEU A 109 -8.59 5.76 -4.57
CA LEU A 109 -8.75 6.49 -3.31
C LEU A 109 -10.17 6.33 -2.76
N HIS A 110 -11.19 6.51 -3.61
CA HIS A 110 -12.57 6.28 -3.21
C HIS A 110 -12.80 4.84 -2.72
N HIS A 111 -12.27 3.85 -3.44
CA HIS A 111 -12.37 2.45 -3.04
C HIS A 111 -11.74 2.19 -1.66
N LEU A 112 -10.55 2.73 -1.41
CA LEU A 112 -9.88 2.59 -0.11
C LEU A 112 -10.67 3.27 1.01
N LEU A 113 -11.13 4.50 0.79
CA LEU A 113 -11.95 5.23 1.76
C LEU A 113 -13.23 4.47 2.08
N ALA A 114 -13.97 4.01 1.07
CA ALA A 114 -15.19 3.23 1.27
C ALA A 114 -14.97 1.97 2.11
N LYS A 115 -13.82 1.31 1.96
CA LYS A 115 -13.43 0.15 2.79
C LYS A 115 -13.01 0.53 4.20
N LEU A 116 -12.34 1.68 4.36
CA LEU A 116 -11.81 2.12 5.65
C LEU A 116 -12.89 2.77 6.53
N THR A 117 -13.88 3.47 5.94
CA THR A 117 -14.95 4.20 6.64
C THR A 117 -15.59 3.44 7.82
N PRO A 118 -15.94 2.14 7.71
CA PRO A 118 -16.55 1.41 8.84
C PRO A 118 -15.65 1.30 10.08
N THR A 119 -14.35 1.51 9.94
CA THR A 119 -13.36 1.42 11.02
C THR A 119 -12.89 2.78 11.54
N LEU A 120 -13.30 3.88 10.89
CA LEU A 120 -12.85 5.23 11.22
C LEU A 120 -13.66 5.84 12.34
N LYS A 121 -12.97 6.54 13.23
CA LYS A 121 -13.58 7.50 14.14
C LYS A 121 -13.65 8.88 13.46
N PRO A 122 -14.60 9.74 13.85
CA PRO A 122 -14.59 11.15 13.42
C PRO A 122 -13.22 11.79 13.71
N GLY A 123 -12.72 12.59 12.77
CA GLY A 123 -11.42 13.27 12.87
C GLY A 123 -10.19 12.42 12.57
N ALA A 124 -10.33 11.11 12.38
CA ALA A 124 -9.19 10.20 12.21
C ALA A 124 -8.37 10.44 10.94
N LEU A 125 -8.89 11.18 9.96
CA LEU A 125 -8.22 11.50 8.69
C LEU A 125 -7.98 13.01 8.50
N ASP A 126 -8.28 13.87 9.48
CA ASP A 126 -8.18 15.33 9.32
C ASP A 126 -6.75 15.77 8.95
N TYR A 127 -5.75 15.08 9.50
CA TYR A 127 -4.33 15.32 9.21
C TYR A 127 -3.94 15.02 7.74
N CYS A 128 -4.78 14.32 6.97
CA CYS A 128 -4.54 14.04 5.56
C CYS A 128 -5.07 15.14 4.63
N ALA A 129 -5.88 16.07 5.15
CA ALA A 129 -6.55 17.12 4.40
C ALA A 129 -5.81 18.47 4.42
N THR A 130 -4.83 18.62 5.30
CA THR A 130 -3.87 19.74 5.37
C THR A 130 -2.72 19.55 4.40
#